data_AF-A0A2H3BXK6-F1
#
_entry.id   AF-A0A2H3BXK6-F1
#
_cell.length_a   1.000
_cell.length_b   1.000
_cell.length_c   1.000
_cell.angle_alpha   90.00
_cell.angle_beta   90.00
_cell.angle_gamma   90.00
#
_symmetry.space_group_name_H-M   'P 1'
#
loop_
_entity.id
_entity.type
_entity.pdbx_description
1 polymer ?
#
loop_
_entity_poly.entity_id
_entity_poly.type
_entity_poly.pdbx_seq_one_letter_code
_entity_poly.pdbx_strand_id
1 'polypeptide(L)'
;MCSKKFKAPSEIAAHIESGGCNPNINRHHVSAAIHAMHISPPITITRRIEGPVNPVVHFSATDRAFNGKAYEYYLCHVEFSTLQSLNLHLNSPVHDANEFKCPKRRCGKKFKVVSALIQHIESESCGLARFTTVQMEAMLLTGQFAQLVVG
;
A
#
# COMPACT_ATOMS: atom_id res chain seq x y z
N MET A 1 -18.62 10.37 0.07
CA MET A 1 -17.53 10.48 1.06
C MET A 1 -17.70 9.35 2.06
N CYS A 2 -16.60 8.70 2.42
CA CYS A 2 -16.56 7.43 3.11
C CYS A 2 -16.42 7.67 4.62
N SER A 3 -17.37 7.20 5.45
CA SER A 3 -17.43 7.56 6.88
C SER A 3 -16.66 6.60 7.81
N LYS A 4 -15.84 5.69 7.26
CA LYS A 4 -15.04 4.77 8.07
C LYS A 4 -13.95 5.53 8.82
N LYS A 5 -13.76 5.17 10.08
CA LYS A 5 -12.67 5.66 10.93
C LYS A 5 -11.55 4.62 10.98
N PHE A 6 -10.33 5.10 10.94
CA PHE A 6 -9.12 4.28 10.94
C PHE A 6 -8.22 4.72 12.10
N LYS A 7 -7.45 3.77 12.63
CA LYS A 7 -6.52 3.98 13.74
C LYS A 7 -5.10 4.28 13.25
N ALA A 8 -4.79 3.89 12.01
CA ALA A 8 -3.48 4.13 11.41
C ALA A 8 -3.59 4.57 9.93
N PRO A 9 -2.66 5.42 9.45
CA PRO A 9 -2.54 5.75 8.03
C PRO A 9 -2.47 4.55 7.08
N SER A 10 -1.80 3.46 7.47
CA SER A 10 -1.74 2.23 6.66
C SER A 10 -3.12 1.61 6.41
N GLU A 11 -4.04 1.70 7.37
CA GLU A 11 -5.41 1.18 7.22
C GLU A 11 -6.22 2.03 6.24
N ILE A 12 -6.00 3.36 6.25
CA ILE A 12 -6.61 4.27 5.26
C ILE A 12 -6.12 3.89 3.86
N ALA A 13 -4.81 3.73 3.70
CA ALA A 13 -4.21 3.35 2.42
C ALA A 13 -4.75 2.00 1.93
N ALA A 14 -4.76 0.98 2.80
CA ALA A 14 -5.26 -0.35 2.46
C ALA A 14 -6.73 -0.32 2.04
N HIS A 15 -7.55 0.50 2.71
CA HIS A 15 -8.95 0.66 2.38
C HIS A 15 -9.18 1.29 1.00
N ILE A 16 -8.35 2.26 0.61
CA ILE A 16 -8.41 2.86 -0.72
C ILE A 16 -7.90 1.87 -1.78
N GLU A 17 -6.80 1.17 -1.51
CA GLU A 17 -6.19 0.19 -2.40
C GLU A 17 -7.11 -1.02 -2.67
N SER A 18 -7.98 -1.36 -1.73
CA SER A 18 -8.98 -2.43 -1.88
C SER A 18 -10.31 -1.95 -2.49
N GLY A 19 -10.40 -0.69 -2.93
CA GLY A 19 -11.64 -0.12 -3.47
C GLY A 19 -12.76 0.08 -2.45
N GLY A 20 -12.42 0.13 -1.16
CA GLY A 20 -13.41 0.13 -0.08
C GLY A 20 -14.28 1.39 0.00
N CYS A 21 -13.78 2.57 -0.41
CA CYS A 21 -14.58 3.80 -0.51
C CYS A 21 -15.18 4.02 -1.90
N ASN A 22 -14.58 3.44 -2.94
CA ASN A 22 -15.01 3.57 -4.32
C ASN A 22 -14.56 2.31 -5.09
N PRO A 23 -15.49 1.50 -5.62
CA PRO A 23 -15.14 0.26 -6.32
C PRO A 23 -14.37 0.49 -7.62
N ASN A 24 -14.41 1.71 -8.18
CA ASN A 24 -13.65 2.06 -9.38
C ASN A 24 -12.19 2.41 -9.08
N ILE A 25 -11.80 2.52 -7.80
CA ILE A 25 -10.42 2.79 -7.38
C ILE A 25 -9.84 1.49 -6.81
N ASN A 26 -8.58 1.22 -7.13
CA ASN A 26 -7.84 0.09 -6.58
C ASN A 26 -6.35 0.43 -6.46
N ARG A 27 -5.56 -0.52 -5.95
CA ARG A 27 -4.11 -0.41 -5.78
C ARG A 27 -3.31 0.04 -7.02
N HIS A 28 -3.77 -0.28 -8.23
CA HIS A 28 -3.07 0.14 -9.45
C HIS A 28 -3.23 1.65 -9.70
N HIS A 29 -4.41 2.22 -9.43
CA HIS A 29 -4.61 3.66 -9.50
C HIS A 29 -3.81 4.40 -8.43
N VAL A 30 -3.79 3.86 -7.20
CA VAL A 30 -2.96 4.43 -6.12
C VAL A 30 -1.49 4.40 -6.52
N SER A 31 -1.02 3.29 -7.10
CA SER A 31 0.35 3.18 -7.59
C SER A 31 0.65 4.16 -8.72
N ALA A 32 -0.22 4.27 -9.72
CA ALA A 32 -0.07 5.23 -10.82
C ALA A 32 -0.01 6.68 -10.32
N ALA A 33 -0.89 7.03 -9.37
CA ALA A 33 -0.90 8.36 -8.76
C ALA A 33 0.41 8.65 -8.01
N ILE A 34 0.94 7.69 -7.25
CA ILE A 34 2.22 7.86 -6.54
C ILE A 34 3.39 7.97 -7.52
N HIS A 35 3.39 7.21 -8.63
CA HIS A 35 4.42 7.33 -9.67
C HIS A 35 4.41 8.70 -10.35
N ALA A 36 3.24 9.33 -10.49
CA ALA A 36 3.11 10.69 -11.00
C ALA A 36 3.51 11.77 -9.99
N MET A 37 3.65 11.43 -8.69
CA MET A 37 4.10 12.35 -7.66
C MET A 37 5.63 12.37 -7.57
N HIS A 38 6.22 13.57 -7.52
CA HIS A 38 7.65 13.77 -7.26
C HIS A 38 7.97 13.67 -5.76
N ILE A 39 7.79 12.48 -5.16
CA ILE A 39 8.06 12.24 -3.73
C ILE A 39 9.58 12.20 -3.48
N SER A 40 10.04 12.94 -2.48
CA SER A 40 11.44 12.95 -2.01
C SER A 40 11.53 12.56 -0.53
N PRO A 41 12.41 11.60 -0.15
CA PRO A 41 13.18 10.72 -1.02
C PRO A 41 12.29 9.77 -1.84
N PRO A 42 12.74 9.30 -3.04
CA PRO A 42 11.92 8.48 -3.92
C PRO A 42 11.59 7.12 -3.30
N ILE A 43 10.31 6.85 -3.16
CA ILE A 43 9.76 5.58 -2.64
C ILE A 43 9.44 4.58 -3.75
N THR A 44 9.39 5.00 -5.01
CA THR A 44 9.11 4.12 -6.15
C THR A 44 10.38 3.37 -6.58
N ILE A 45 10.22 2.10 -6.99
CA ILE A 45 11.34 1.27 -7.47
C ILE A 45 11.70 1.61 -8.91
N THR A 46 10.69 1.75 -9.77
CA THR A 46 10.84 2.10 -11.18
C THR A 46 10.35 3.52 -11.40
N ARG A 47 11.09 4.33 -12.17
CA ARG A 47 10.51 5.53 -12.81
C ARG A 47 9.75 5.03 -14.03
N ARG A 48 8.45 4.71 -13.87
CA ARG A 48 7.62 4.37 -15.04
C ARG A 48 7.56 5.61 -15.93
N ILE A 49 7.91 5.44 -17.21
CA ILE A 49 7.59 6.43 -18.25
C ILE A 49 6.07 6.42 -18.37
N GLU A 50 5.44 7.60 -18.42
CA GLU A 50 4.00 7.77 -18.53
C GLU A 50 3.45 6.88 -19.65
N GLY A 51 2.75 5.82 -19.27
CA GLY A 51 2.02 4.93 -20.16
C GLY A 51 0.55 4.93 -19.76
N PRO A 52 -0.36 4.49 -20.64
CA PRO A 52 -1.78 4.41 -20.32
C PRO A 52 -1.97 3.65 -19.00
N VAL A 53 -2.75 4.22 -18.08
CA VAL A 53 -3.19 3.49 -16.89
C VAL A 53 -3.89 2.24 -17.38
N ASN A 54 -3.32 1.07 -17.11
CA ASN A 54 -3.95 -0.19 -17.52
C ASN A 54 -5.39 -0.20 -16.98
N PRO A 55 -6.37 -0.60 -17.82
CA PRO A 55 -7.75 -0.66 -17.38
C PRO A 55 -7.88 -1.52 -16.12
N VAL A 56 -8.89 -1.20 -15.31
CA VAL A 56 -9.17 -1.92 -14.07
C VAL A 56 -9.54 -3.36 -14.40
N VAL A 57 -8.56 -4.25 -14.37
CA VAL A 57 -8.81 -5.68 -14.54
C VAL A 57 -9.19 -6.24 -13.18
N HIS A 58 -10.48 -6.55 -13.02
CA HIS A 58 -10.97 -7.30 -11.89
C HIS A 58 -10.99 -8.78 -12.27
N PHE A 59 -10.18 -9.59 -11.61
CA PHE A 59 -10.16 -11.02 -11.88
C PHE A 59 -11.38 -11.67 -11.22
N SER A 60 -12.10 -12.50 -11.98
CA SER A 60 -13.23 -13.24 -11.44
C SER A 60 -13.11 -14.73 -11.78
N ALA A 61 -13.00 -15.56 -10.74
CA ALA A 61 -13.17 -17.00 -10.85
C ALA A 61 -14.65 -17.37 -10.79
N THR A 62 -15.00 -18.47 -11.45
CA THR A 62 -16.33 -19.09 -11.43
C THR A 62 -16.28 -20.46 -10.76
N ASP A 63 -17.42 -21.11 -10.58
CA ASP A 63 -17.52 -22.46 -10.01
C ASP A 63 -16.69 -23.53 -10.75
N ARG A 64 -16.28 -23.23 -11.99
CA ARG A 64 -15.36 -24.07 -12.78
C ARG A 64 -13.96 -24.20 -12.18
N ALA A 65 -13.59 -23.34 -11.23
CA ALA A 65 -12.33 -23.44 -10.50
C ALA A 65 -12.34 -24.49 -9.38
N PHE A 66 -13.47 -25.17 -9.14
CA PHE A 66 -13.56 -26.24 -8.17
C PHE A 66 -12.91 -27.53 -8.71
N ASN A 67 -11.86 -28.01 -8.03
CA ASN A 67 -11.08 -29.18 -8.45
C ASN A 67 -11.62 -30.52 -7.93
N GLY A 68 -12.82 -30.53 -7.32
CA GLY A 68 -13.42 -31.69 -6.67
C GLY A 68 -13.25 -31.71 -5.15
N LYS A 69 -12.35 -30.88 -4.61
CA LYS A 69 -12.11 -30.73 -3.16
C LYS A 69 -12.16 -29.28 -2.70
N ALA A 70 -11.59 -28.36 -3.48
CA ALA A 70 -11.49 -26.94 -3.15
C ALA A 70 -11.52 -26.07 -4.43
N TYR A 71 -11.67 -24.76 -4.25
CA TYR A 71 -11.49 -23.77 -5.30
C TYR A 71 -10.00 -23.44 -5.45
N GLU A 72 -9.43 -23.61 -6.64
CA GLU A 72 -8.00 -23.46 -6.86
C GLU A 72 -7.70 -22.48 -7.99
N TYR A 73 -6.65 -21.66 -7.81
CA TYR A 73 -6.05 -20.95 -8.94
C TYR A 73 -4.86 -21.71 -9.50
N TYR A 74 -4.98 -22.18 -10.73
CA TYR A 74 -3.99 -23.07 -11.36
C TYR A 74 -2.59 -22.45 -11.55
N LEU A 75 -2.42 -21.12 -11.52
CA LEU A 75 -1.08 -20.51 -11.65
C LEU A 75 -0.30 -20.52 -10.32
N CYS A 76 -0.98 -20.58 -9.17
CA CYS A 76 -0.31 -20.54 -7.86
C CYS A 76 -0.62 -21.74 -6.97
N HIS A 77 -1.56 -22.60 -7.39
CA HIS A 77 -1.98 -23.83 -6.69
C HIS A 77 -2.44 -23.61 -5.25
N VAL A 78 -2.95 -22.41 -4.94
CA VAL A 78 -3.54 -22.11 -3.64
C VAL A 78 -5.01 -22.52 -3.65
N GLU A 79 -5.38 -23.36 -2.68
CA GLU A 79 -6.72 -23.89 -2.50
C GLU A 79 -7.52 -23.06 -1.48
N PHE A 80 -8.80 -22.86 -1.76
CA PHE A 80 -9.75 -22.16 -0.91
C PHE A 80 -11.03 -22.96 -0.72
N SER A 81 -11.61 -22.91 0.48
CA SER A 81 -12.89 -23.56 0.78
C SER A 81 -14.08 -22.91 0.09
N THR A 82 -13.96 -21.66 -0.36
CA THR A 82 -15.05 -20.91 -1.01
C THR A 82 -14.58 -20.16 -2.26
N LEU A 83 -15.50 -20.01 -3.23
CA LEU A 83 -15.28 -19.22 -4.44
C LEU A 83 -14.98 -17.75 -4.12
N GLN A 84 -15.60 -17.21 -3.07
CA GLN A 84 -15.37 -15.84 -2.62
C GLN A 84 -13.93 -15.63 -2.15
N SER A 85 -13.38 -16.57 -1.37
CA SER A 85 -12.00 -16.50 -0.90
C SER A 85 -11.00 -16.56 -2.07
N LEU A 86 -11.26 -17.42 -3.07
CA LEU A 86 -10.48 -17.45 -4.30
C LEU A 86 -10.53 -16.11 -5.05
N ASN A 87 -11.72 -15.55 -5.24
CA ASN A 87 -11.87 -14.24 -5.87
C ASN A 87 -11.15 -13.12 -5.10
N LEU A 88 -11.17 -13.15 -3.77
CA LEU A 88 -10.42 -12.20 -2.95
C LEU A 88 -8.90 -12.36 -3.13
N HIS A 89 -8.41 -13.60 -3.21
CA HIS A 89 -7.00 -13.89 -3.48
C HIS A 89 -6.55 -13.35 -4.85
N LEU A 90 -7.34 -13.59 -5.91
CA LEU A 90 -7.05 -13.13 -7.26
C LEU A 90 -6.98 -11.59 -7.37
N ASN A 91 -7.82 -10.90 -6.59
CA ASN A 91 -7.83 -9.44 -6.54
C ASN A 91 -6.91 -8.86 -5.47
N SER A 92 -6.14 -9.70 -4.76
CA SER A 92 -5.13 -9.26 -3.81
C SER A 92 -3.82 -8.93 -4.54
N PRO A 93 -2.87 -8.19 -3.92
CA PRO A 93 -1.57 -7.90 -4.52
C PRO A 93 -0.64 -9.13 -4.57
N VAL A 94 -1.09 -10.34 -4.23
CA VAL A 94 -0.22 -11.52 -4.13
C VAL A 94 0.51 -11.84 -5.44
N HIS A 95 -0.05 -11.49 -6.60
CA HIS A 95 0.57 -11.68 -7.91
C HIS A 95 1.24 -10.43 -8.49
N ASP A 96 1.14 -9.28 -7.80
CA ASP A 96 1.72 -8.03 -8.28
C ASP A 96 3.24 -8.03 -8.14
N ALA A 97 3.90 -7.22 -8.97
CA ALA A 97 5.30 -6.87 -8.80
C ALA A 97 5.49 -5.89 -7.62
N ASN A 98 6.72 -5.79 -7.11
CA ASN A 98 7.03 -4.75 -6.13
C ASN A 98 7.13 -3.38 -6.83
N GLU A 99 6.32 -2.43 -6.39
CA GLU A 99 6.32 -1.05 -6.92
C GLU A 99 7.06 -0.07 -6.01
N PHE A 100 7.14 -0.36 -4.70
CA PHE A 100 7.64 0.57 -3.68
C PHE A 100 8.81 0.00 -2.90
N LYS A 101 9.66 0.89 -2.40
CA LYS A 101 10.80 0.58 -1.53
C LYS A 101 10.82 1.50 -0.32
N CYS A 102 11.32 0.99 0.81
CA CYS A 102 11.59 1.82 1.96
C CYS A 102 12.67 2.87 1.61
N PRO A 103 12.43 4.18 1.86
CA PRO A 103 13.39 5.23 1.53
C PRO A 103 14.62 5.23 2.44
N LYS A 104 14.57 4.52 3.58
CA LYS A 104 15.74 4.39 4.46
C LYS A 104 16.87 3.66 3.72
N ARG A 105 17.99 4.35 3.51
CA ARG A 105 19.15 3.89 2.70
C ARG A 105 19.62 2.47 3.01
N ARG A 106 19.58 2.06 4.28
CA ARG A 106 20.03 0.73 4.75
C ARG A 106 18.91 -0.31 4.92
N CYS A 107 17.64 0.04 4.70
CA CYS A 107 16.53 -0.89 4.88
C CYS A 107 16.35 -1.82 3.68
N GLY A 108 16.23 -1.26 2.47
CA GLY A 108 16.14 -2.04 1.23
C GLY A 108 14.85 -2.88 1.04
N LYS A 109 13.93 -2.92 2.03
CA LYS A 109 12.66 -3.64 1.91
C LYS A 109 11.80 -3.07 0.78
N LYS A 110 11.13 -3.98 0.06
CA LYS A 110 10.28 -3.70 -1.09
C LYS A 110 8.84 -4.15 -0.82
N PHE A 111 7.88 -3.46 -1.42
CA PHE A 111 6.46 -3.64 -1.20
C PHE A 111 5.71 -3.54 -2.52
N LYS A 112 4.62 -4.29 -2.63
CA LYS A 112 3.71 -4.30 -3.79
C LYS A 112 2.68 -3.17 -3.74
N VAL A 113 2.31 -2.77 -2.52
CA VAL A 113 1.27 -1.78 -2.22
C VAL A 113 1.80 -0.75 -1.22
N VAL A 114 1.27 0.47 -1.25
CA VAL A 114 1.77 1.56 -0.40
C VAL A 114 1.36 1.37 1.05
N SER A 115 0.19 0.77 1.31
CA SER A 115 -0.25 0.45 2.68
C SER A 115 0.77 -0.41 3.43
N ALA A 116 1.33 -1.42 2.76
CA ALA A 116 2.36 -2.29 3.35
C ALA A 116 3.67 -1.54 3.63
N LEU A 117 4.06 -0.58 2.77
CA LEU A 117 5.21 0.30 3.03
C LEU A 117 4.94 1.20 4.24
N ILE A 118 3.75 1.79 4.33
CA ILE A 118 3.36 2.66 5.44
C ILE A 118 3.35 1.86 6.74
N GLN A 119 2.73 0.69 6.76
CA GLN A 119 2.71 -0.20 7.92
C GLN A 119 4.13 -0.60 8.37
N HIS A 120 5.03 -0.85 7.41
CA HIS A 120 6.43 -1.11 7.71
C HIS A 120 7.12 0.08 8.42
N ILE A 121 6.77 1.31 8.06
CA ILE A 121 7.31 2.52 8.69
C ILE A 121 6.66 2.73 10.06
N GLU A 122 5.34 2.59 10.16
CA GLU A 122 4.56 2.71 11.40
C GLU A 122 4.98 1.72 12.48
N SER A 123 5.35 0.49 12.09
CA SER A 123 5.86 -0.52 13.03
C SER A 123 7.26 -0.20 13.58
N GLU A 124 7.87 0.89 13.15
CA GLU A 124 9.25 1.30 13.47
C GLU A 124 10.33 0.26 13.11
N SER A 125 9.97 -0.81 12.41
CA SER A 125 10.83 -1.97 12.19
C SER A 125 12.11 -1.67 11.41
N CYS A 126 12.11 -0.63 10.57
CA CYS A 126 13.32 -0.13 9.94
C CYS A 126 13.98 1.02 10.70
N GLY A 127 13.33 1.61 11.70
CA GLY A 127 13.78 2.79 12.43
C GLY A 127 13.90 4.05 11.56
N LEU A 128 13.03 4.21 10.55
CA LEU A 128 12.91 5.45 9.78
C LEU A 128 12.14 6.51 10.56
N ALA A 129 11.01 6.13 11.16
CA ALA A 129 10.13 7.00 11.92
C ALA A 129 10.09 6.57 13.39
N ARG A 130 11.25 6.43 14.04
CA ARG A 130 11.28 6.12 15.48
C ARG A 130 10.57 7.26 16.23
N PHE A 131 9.58 6.93 17.05
CA PHE A 131 8.78 7.91 17.77
C PHE A 131 9.66 8.93 18.53
N THR A 132 10.73 8.47 19.18
CA THR A 132 11.67 9.32 19.92
C THR A 132 12.35 10.37 19.04
N THR A 133 12.71 10.01 17.81
CA THR A 133 13.33 10.93 16.86
C THR A 133 12.32 11.96 16.36
N VAL A 134 11.11 11.52 16.01
CA VAL A 134 10.03 12.42 15.56
C VAL A 134 9.65 13.42 16.66
N GLN A 135 9.52 12.94 17.90
CA GLN A 135 9.20 13.80 19.04
C GLN A 135 10.31 14.84 19.30
N MET A 136 11.58 14.45 19.23
CA MET A 136 12.71 15.35 19.42
C MET A 136 12.77 16.45 18.33
N GLU A 137 12.65 16.07 17.06
CA GLU A 137 12.62 17.02 15.94
C GLU A 137 11.44 17.99 16.06
N ALA A 138 10.25 17.49 16.43
CA ALA A 138 9.07 18.33 16.65
C ALA A 138 9.28 19.33 17.81
N MET A 139 9.92 18.90 18.91
CA MET A 139 10.28 19.79 20.03
C MET A 139 11.27 20.87 19.61
N LEU A 140 12.31 20.51 18.84
CA LEU A 140 13.29 21.46 18.32
C LEU A 140 12.64 22.51 17.42
N LEU A 141 11.82 22.07 16.46
CA LEU A 141 11.05 22.94 15.59
C LEU A 141 10.13 23.87 16.39
N THR A 142 9.36 23.32 17.33
CA THR A 142 8.44 24.11 18.17
C THR A 142 9.19 25.17 18.97
N GLY A 143 10.37 24.84 19.50
CA GLY A 143 11.24 25.80 20.19
C GLY A 143 11.70 26.94 19.29
N GLN A 144 12.11 26.65 18.05
CA GLN A 144 12.54 27.66 17.09
C GLN A 144 11.43 28.65 16.74
N PHE A 145 10.22 28.17 16.44
CA PHE A 145 9.11 29.07 16.12
C PHE A 145 8.59 29.82 17.35
N ALA A 146 8.60 29.20 18.54
CA ALA A 146 8.23 29.87 19.78
C ALA A 146 9.14 31.07 20.06
N GLN A 147 10.45 30.95 19.80
CA GLN A 147 11.38 32.07 19.93
C GLN A 147 11.12 33.20 18.92
N LEU A 148 10.65 32.88 17.72
CA LEU A 148 10.33 33.86 16.67
C LEU A 148 9.00 34.59 16.88
N VAL A 149 8.06 33.99 17.63
CA VAL A 149 6.71 34.54 17.84
C VAL A 149 6.61 35.28 19.17
N VAL A 150 7.43 34.93 20.17
CA VAL A 150 7.38 35.48 21.53
C VAL A 150 8.55 36.44 21.82
N GLY A 151 9.60 36.45 20.99
CA GLY A 151 10.69 37.42 21.04
C GLY A 151 10.46 38.61 20.14
#